data_AF-A0A843HNV8-F1
#
_entry.id   AF-A0A843HNV8-F1
#
_cell.length_a   1.000
_cell.length_b   1.000
_cell.length_c   1.000
_cell.angle_alpha   90.00
_cell.angle_beta   90.00
_cell.angle_gamma   90.00
#
_symmetry.space_group_name_H-M   'P 1'
#
loop_
_entity.id
_entity.type
_entity.pdbx_description
1 polymer ?
#
loop_
_entity_poly.entity_id
_entity_poly.type
_entity_poly.pdbx_seq_one_letter_code
_entity_poly.pdbx_strand_id
1 'polypeptide(L)'
;MAKRKESTGYSYKDKQKFRQSREWQNFRYYMLEKYPACAFCGNTRSTKTVHHTKLCETKEEYENLEESRFIVLCSNCHRTMHTYANKKALAEPILQLKRILQSIGFGDDWIKV
;
A
#
# COMPACT_ATOMS: atom_id res chain seq x y z
N MET A 1 21.58 19.80 18.61
CA MET A 1 20.56 18.81 19.02
C MET A 1 19.46 18.79 17.98
N ALA A 2 19.41 17.76 17.13
CA ALA A 2 18.37 17.65 16.11
C ALA A 2 17.02 17.32 16.78
N LYS A 3 16.01 18.17 16.60
CA LYS A 3 14.64 17.92 17.07
C LYS A 3 14.14 16.62 16.40
N ARG A 4 13.93 15.57 17.18
CA ARG A 4 13.16 14.39 16.71
C ARG A 4 11.77 14.90 16.33
N LYS A 5 11.41 14.84 15.05
CA LYS A 5 10.02 15.06 14.62
C LYS A 5 9.13 14.15 15.46
N GLU A 6 8.22 14.72 16.24
CA GLU A 6 7.17 13.98 16.92
C GLU A 6 6.43 13.16 15.87
N SER A 7 6.61 11.84 15.90
CA SER A 7 5.77 10.96 15.11
C SER A 7 4.37 11.07 15.69
N THR A 8 3.47 11.76 15.00
CA THR A 8 2.02 11.76 15.24
C THR A 8 1.41 10.38 14.90
N GLY A 9 2.17 9.32 15.19
CA GLY A 9 2.17 8.07 14.45
C GLY A 9 1.01 7.19 14.85
N TYR A 10 0.06 7.08 13.92
CA TYR A 10 -0.98 6.06 13.97
C TYR A 10 -0.34 4.68 14.18
N SER A 11 -0.49 4.15 15.39
CA SER A 11 0.39 3.09 15.88
C SER A 11 0.09 1.76 15.19
N TYR A 12 1.01 0.80 15.31
CA TYR A 12 0.74 -0.55 14.80
C TYR A 12 -0.52 -1.17 15.42
N LYS A 13 -0.77 -0.91 16.72
CA LYS A 13 -1.97 -1.39 17.42
C LYS A 13 -3.24 -0.73 16.86
N ASP A 14 -3.20 0.57 16.56
CA ASP A 14 -4.35 1.26 15.97
C ASP A 14 -4.64 0.76 14.56
N LYS A 15 -3.59 0.60 13.73
CA LYS A 15 -3.68 -0.02 12.41
C LYS A 15 -4.28 -1.43 12.48
N GLN A 16 -3.90 -2.22 13.47
CA GLN A 16 -4.45 -3.55 13.69
C GLN A 16 -5.92 -3.51 14.08
N LYS A 17 -6.30 -2.61 15.01
CA LYS A 17 -7.68 -2.41 15.44
C LYS A 17 -8.58 -1.97 14.28
N PHE A 18 -8.15 -1.02 13.47
CA PHE A 18 -8.90 -0.61 12.28
C PHE A 18 -9.02 -1.74 11.27
N ARG A 19 -7.97 -2.53 11.04
CA ARG A 19 -8.06 -3.71 10.16
C ARG A 19 -9.03 -4.78 10.68
N GLN A 20 -9.44 -4.73 11.94
CA GLN A 20 -10.48 -5.60 12.50
C GLN A 20 -11.88 -4.97 12.43
N SER A 21 -11.99 -3.69 12.06
CA SER A 21 -13.27 -3.00 11.94
C SER A 21 -14.11 -3.57 10.80
N ARG A 22 -15.43 -3.51 10.95
CA ARG A 22 -16.37 -3.94 9.90
C ARG A 22 -16.19 -3.13 8.61
N GLU A 23 -15.92 -1.83 8.75
CA GLU A 23 -15.72 -0.91 7.63
C GLU A 23 -14.54 -1.34 6.75
N TRP A 24 -13.39 -1.61 7.37
CA TRP A 24 -12.22 -2.13 6.66
C TRP A 24 -12.50 -3.49 6.02
N GLN A 25 -13.17 -4.40 6.73
CA GLN A 25 -13.46 -5.73 6.19
C GLN A 25 -14.36 -5.64 4.95
N ASN A 26 -15.42 -4.83 5.00
CA ASN A 26 -16.30 -4.60 3.85
C ASN A 26 -15.54 -4.02 2.66
N PHE A 27 -14.74 -2.98 2.89
CA PHE A 27 -13.90 -2.38 1.84
C PHE A 27 -12.90 -3.37 1.26
N ARG A 28 -12.25 -4.16 2.12
CA ARG A 28 -11.32 -5.21 1.69
C ARG A 28 -12.00 -6.24 0.81
N TYR A 29 -13.21 -6.70 1.16
CA TYR A 29 -13.97 -7.63 0.32
C TYR A 29 -14.33 -7.00 -1.03
N TYR A 30 -14.86 -5.78 -1.03
CA TYR A 30 -15.16 -5.02 -2.25
C TYR A 30 -13.95 -4.92 -3.19
N MET A 31 -12.78 -4.54 -2.67
CA MET A 31 -11.55 -4.45 -3.46
C MET A 31 -11.13 -5.80 -4.06
N LEU A 32 -11.22 -6.89 -3.28
CA LEU A 32 -10.84 -8.23 -3.73
C LEU A 32 -11.80 -8.81 -4.76
N GLU A 33 -13.09 -8.46 -4.69
CA GLU A 33 -14.10 -8.87 -5.66
C GLU A 33 -13.97 -8.09 -6.97
N LYS A 34 -13.80 -6.76 -6.88
CA LYS A 34 -13.63 -5.88 -8.04
C LYS A 34 -12.33 -6.13 -8.80
N TYR A 35 -11.26 -6.49 -8.09
CA TYR A 35 -9.92 -6.70 -8.66
C TYR A 35 -9.40 -8.12 -8.38
N PRO A 36 -9.86 -9.14 -9.14
CA PRO A 36 -9.51 -10.54 -8.88
C PRO A 36 -8.06 -10.90 -9.26
N ALA A 37 -7.41 -10.08 -10.08
CA ALA A 37 -6.03 -10.27 -10.51
C ALA A 37 -5.04 -9.44 -9.66
N CYS A 38 -3.81 -9.94 -9.52
CA CYS A 38 -2.73 -9.14 -8.97
C CYS A 38 -2.46 -7.94 -9.89
N ALA A 39 -2.53 -6.72 -9.38
CA ALA A 39 -2.25 -5.51 -10.16
C ALA A 39 -0.82 -5.47 -10.72
N PHE A 40 0.13 -6.15 -10.08
CA PHE A 40 1.53 -6.17 -10.51
C PHE A 40 1.86 -7.27 -11.53
N CYS A 41 1.42 -8.51 -11.29
CA CYS A 41 1.81 -9.66 -12.13
C CYS A 41 0.65 -10.35 -12.84
N GLY A 42 -0.57 -9.85 -12.73
CA GLY A 42 -1.77 -10.43 -13.36
C GLY A 42 -2.23 -11.78 -12.79
N ASN A 43 -1.47 -12.40 -11.88
CA ASN A 43 -1.82 -13.70 -11.30
C ASN A 43 -3.21 -13.65 -10.66
N THR A 44 -4.11 -14.57 -11.03
CA THR A 44 -5.47 -14.72 -10.48
C THR A 44 -5.63 -15.89 -9.51
N ARG A 45 -4.67 -16.84 -9.47
CA ARG A 45 -4.79 -18.11 -8.73
C ARG A 45 -4.37 -18.02 -7.26
N SER A 46 -3.42 -17.17 -6.92
CA SER A 46 -2.91 -17.06 -5.54
C SER A 46 -3.79 -16.21 -4.63
N THR A 47 -3.71 -16.39 -3.32
CA THR A 47 -4.34 -15.51 -2.32
C THR A 47 -3.92 -14.05 -2.53
N LYS A 48 -4.92 -13.17 -2.44
CA LYS A 48 -4.79 -11.74 -2.68
C LYS A 48 -4.94 -10.93 -1.39
N THR A 49 -4.25 -9.80 -1.36
CA THR A 49 -4.25 -8.85 -0.25
C THR A 49 -4.34 -7.43 -0.77
N VAL A 50 -5.05 -6.58 -0.03
CA VAL A 50 -5.13 -5.14 -0.30
C VAL A 50 -3.92 -4.45 0.33
N HIS A 51 -3.28 -3.57 -0.43
CA HIS A 51 -2.08 -2.83 -0.05
C HIS A 51 -2.31 -1.34 -0.24
N HIS A 52 -1.95 -0.51 0.75
CA HIS A 52 -1.92 0.94 0.59
C HIS A 52 -0.85 1.32 -0.43
N THR A 53 -1.17 2.20 -1.37
CA THR A 53 -0.24 2.63 -2.43
C THR A 53 0.82 3.59 -1.92
N LYS A 54 0.59 4.24 -0.78
CA LYS A 54 1.53 5.17 -0.15
C LYS A 54 1.75 4.86 1.33
N LEU A 55 2.83 5.41 1.88
CA LEU A 55 3.09 5.36 3.32
C LEU A 55 2.11 6.29 4.05
N CYS A 56 1.20 5.72 4.85
CA CYS A 56 0.30 6.50 5.70
C CYS A 56 0.98 6.81 7.03
N GLU A 57 1.20 8.11 7.29
CA GLU A 57 1.85 8.62 8.50
C GLU A 57 0.82 9.00 9.57
N THR A 58 -0.39 9.37 9.14
CA THR A 58 -1.50 9.78 10.01
C THR A 58 -2.66 8.77 10.03
N LYS A 59 -3.58 8.95 10.99
CA LYS A 59 -4.79 8.15 11.10
C LYS A 59 -5.71 8.40 9.91
N GLU A 60 -5.98 9.68 9.61
CA GLU A 60 -6.87 10.08 8.51
C GLU A 60 -6.37 9.49 7.18
N GLU A 61 -5.05 9.47 6.97
CA GLU A 61 -4.50 8.91 5.74
C GLU A 61 -4.64 7.40 5.62
N TYR A 62 -4.56 6.67 6.74
CA TYR A 62 -4.62 5.21 6.76
C TYR A 62 -6.06 4.70 6.68
N GLU A 63 -6.97 5.40 7.35
CA GLU A 63 -8.39 5.06 7.43
C GLU A 63 -9.20 5.60 6.24
N ASN A 64 -8.62 6.46 5.39
CA ASN A 64 -9.27 6.88 4.14
C ASN A 64 -9.40 5.70 3.17
N LEU A 65 -10.63 5.24 2.96
CA LEU A 65 -11.01 4.11 2.09
C LEU A 65 -11.27 4.50 0.63
N GLU A 66 -10.67 5.58 0.15
CA GLU A 66 -10.70 5.93 -1.27
C GLU A 66 -9.93 4.88 -2.10
N GLU A 67 -10.63 4.28 -3.06
CA GLU A 67 -10.14 3.16 -3.87
C GLU A 67 -8.77 3.42 -4.54
N SER A 68 -8.54 4.64 -5.02
CA SER A 68 -7.28 5.08 -5.65
C SER A 68 -6.05 4.93 -4.75
N ARG A 69 -6.25 4.80 -3.43
CA ARG A 69 -5.19 4.67 -2.44
C ARG A 69 -4.79 3.22 -2.17
N PHE A 70 -5.40 2.27 -2.88
CA PHE A 70 -5.21 0.85 -2.65
C PHE A 70 -4.98 0.08 -3.94
N ILE A 71 -4.20 -1.00 -3.83
CA ILE A 71 -3.99 -1.97 -4.91
C ILE A 71 -4.16 -3.39 -4.38
N VAL A 72 -4.63 -4.30 -5.22
CA VAL A 72 -4.72 -5.72 -4.91
C VAL A 72 -3.49 -6.44 -5.43
N LEU A 73 -2.76 -7.10 -4.52
CA LEU A 73 -1.52 -7.82 -4.82
C LEU A 73 -1.64 -9.28 -4.41
N CYS A 74 -0.92 -10.16 -5.12
CA CYS A 74 -0.68 -11.51 -4.60
C CYS A 74 0.34 -11.46 -3.45
N SER A 75 0.35 -12.51 -2.62
CA SER A 75 1.22 -12.63 -1.44
C SER A 75 2.71 -12.38 -1.75
N ASN A 76 3.20 -12.84 -2.91
CA ASN A 76 4.58 -12.61 -3.33
C ASN A 76 4.83 -11.13 -3.65
N CYS A 77 4.03 -10.52 -4.53
CA CYS A 77 4.17 -9.10 -4.87
C CYS A 77 3.99 -8.20 -3.65
N HIS A 78 3.07 -8.52 -2.75
CA HIS A 78 2.87 -7.78 -1.52
C HIS A 78 4.12 -7.77 -0.63
N ARG A 79 4.75 -8.92 -0.43
CA ARG A 79 6.00 -9.04 0.35
C ARG A 79 7.15 -8.30 -0.32
N THR A 80 7.24 -8.41 -1.65
CA THR A 80 8.22 -7.70 -2.45
C THR A 80 8.10 -6.19 -2.27
N MET A 81 6.88 -5.63 -2.31
CA MET A 81 6.64 -4.20 -2.05
C MET A 81 7.08 -3.77 -0.65
N HIS A 82 6.76 -4.54 0.39
CA HIS A 82 7.25 -4.26 1.76
C HIS A 82 8.78 -4.33 1.87
N THR A 83 9.40 -5.26 1.14
CA THR A 83 10.87 -5.40 1.13
C THR A 83 11.52 -4.17 0.50
N TYR A 84 10.93 -3.65 -0.59
CA TYR A 84 11.40 -2.45 -1.25
C TYR A 84 11.19 -1.20 -0.40
N ALA A 85 10.03 -1.03 0.24
CA ALA A 85 9.77 0.12 1.11
C ALA A 85 10.71 0.19 2.33
N ASN A 86 11.16 -0.95 2.85
CA ASN A 86 12.05 -1.02 4.01
C ASN A 86 13.53 -0.86 3.67
N LYS A 87 13.95 -1.18 2.44
CA LYS A 87 15.31 -0.94 2.00
C LYS A 87 15.42 0.50 1.48
N LYS A 88 16.04 1.39 2.26
CA LYS A 88 16.50 2.73 1.81
C LYS A 88 17.47 2.69 0.61
N ALA A 89 17.83 1.50 0.12
CA ALA A 89 18.75 1.29 -0.97
C ALA A 89 18.09 0.47 -2.08
N LEU A 90 17.90 1.16 -3.22
CA LEU A 90 18.05 0.71 -4.61
C LEU A 90 16.90 -0.12 -5.24
N ALA A 91 16.47 0.29 -6.44
CA ALA A 91 16.87 -0.35 -7.71
C ALA A 91 15.88 0.00 -8.85
N GLU A 92 16.38 -0.03 -10.10
CA GLU A 92 15.65 0.07 -11.39
C GLU A 92 14.20 -0.48 -11.41
N PRO A 93 13.86 -1.62 -10.78
CA PRO A 93 12.48 -2.11 -10.73
C PRO A 93 11.48 -1.14 -10.09
N ILE A 94 11.90 -0.32 -9.12
CA ILE A 94 11.07 0.72 -8.51
C ILE A 94 10.86 1.89 -9.48
N LEU A 95 11.88 2.24 -10.28
CA LEU A 95 11.76 3.27 -11.34
C LEU A 95 10.90 2.78 -12.51
N GLN A 96 11.00 1.51 -12.91
CA GLN A 96 10.08 0.89 -13.85
C GLN A 96 8.65 0.86 -13.32
N LEU A 97 8.47 0.48 -12.05
CA LEU A 97 7.18 0.53 -11.39
C LEU A 97 6.63 1.96 -11.35
N LYS A 98 7.49 2.96 -11.09
CA LYS A 98 7.15 4.38 -11.18
C LYS A 98 6.71 4.81 -12.57
N ARG A 99 7.41 4.40 -13.62
CA ARG A 99 7.01 4.68 -15.00
C ARG A 99 5.67 4.03 -15.37
N ILE A 100 5.46 2.78 -14.95
CA ILE A 100 4.20 2.07 -15.20
C ILE A 100 3.05 2.76 -14.46
N LEU A 101 3.23 3.06 -13.17
CA LEU A 101 2.22 3.75 -12.36
C LEU A 101 1.91 5.16 -12.88
N GLN A 102 2.93 5.94 -13.29
CA GLN A 102 2.73 7.22 -13.96
C GLN A 102 1.93 7.09 -15.26
N SER A 103 2.20 6.05 -16.07
CA SER A 103 1.50 5.82 -17.33
C SER A 103 0.01 5.50 -17.18
N ILE A 104 -0.42 5.11 -15.97
CA ILE A 104 -1.83 4.86 -15.61
C ILE A 104 -2.42 5.93 -14.67
N GLY A 105 -1.72 7.06 -14.48
CA GLY A 105 -2.22 8.24 -13.76
C GLY A 105 -1.87 8.35 -12.27
N PHE A 106 -0.94 7.54 -11.75
CA PHE A 106 -0.48 7.63 -10.36
C PHE A 106 0.67 8.64 -10.19
N GLY A 107 0.56 9.50 -9.17
CA GLY A 107 1.54 10.56 -8.84
C GLY A 107 2.84 10.08 -8.17
N ASP A 108 3.71 11.03 -7.78
CA ASP A 108 5.09 10.76 -7.34
C ASP A 108 5.25 10.47 -5.84
N ASP A 109 4.17 10.56 -5.06
CA ASP A 109 4.23 10.68 -3.60
C ASP A 109 4.46 9.36 -2.83
N TRP A 110 4.59 8.24 -3.52
CA TRP A 110 4.63 6.90 -2.92
C TRP A 110 6.04 6.33 -2.71
N ILE A 111 7.09 7.00 -3.21
CA ILE A 111 8.50 6.69 -2.94
C ILE A 111 9.18 7.94 -2.38
N LYS A 112 9.56 7.93 -1.10
CA LYS A 112 10.51 8.91 -0.55
C LYS A 112 11.93 8.40 -0.80
N VAL A 113 12.65 9.03 -1.73
CA VAL A 113 14.11 8.90 -1.85
C VAL A 113 14.77 9.53 -0.62
#